data_AF-A0A382WYU4-F1
#
_entry.id   AF-A0A382WYU4-F1
#
_cell.length_a   1.000
_cell.length_b   1.000
_cell.length_c   1.000
_cell.angle_alpha   90.00
_cell.angle_beta   90.00
_cell.angle_gamma   90.00
#
_symmetry.space_group_name_H-M   'P 1'
#
loop_
_entity.id
_entity.type
_entity.pdbx_description
1 polymer ?
#
loop_
_entity_poly.entity_id
_entity_poly.type
_entity_poly.pdbx_seq_one_letter_code
_entity_poly.pdbx_strand_id
1 'polypeptide(L)'
;NTGTWYFNEATRGLRINVMLNAGTDLDDATADTWTGSSEFITSGKQDNLIDYAGNEIYLSQFSIVKGSSAPDSFLGEPISVVKKQIAYYVERFDHTTGGSETISRAAGTTASGSGRAMIHYQPKRAIPTITTSAFGTFSFLDDQNTTRAPSGIIINHTQIDRTQHICTISGATMGAGCLIRDGSDTTWIMADARH
;
A
#
# COMPACT_ATOMS: atom_id res chain seq x y z
N ASN A 1 26.19 12.79 6.41
CA ASN A 1 25.45 13.32 7.56
C ASN A 1 26.24 13.08 8.83
N THR A 2 26.99 14.08 9.29
CA THR A 2 27.72 14.05 10.56
C THR A 2 26.87 14.73 11.63
N GLY A 3 26.27 13.93 12.51
CA GLY A 3 25.62 14.40 13.73
C GLY A 3 26.48 14.04 14.93
N THR A 4 26.78 15.02 15.78
CA THR A 4 27.47 14.79 17.06
C THR A 4 26.46 14.19 18.03
N TRP A 5 26.62 12.91 18.37
CA TRP A 5 25.83 12.24 19.40
C TRP A 5 26.34 12.68 20.78
N TYR A 6 25.50 13.36 21.57
CA TYR A 6 25.83 13.75 22.94
C TYR A 6 25.67 12.52 23.86
N PHE A 7 26.77 11.88 24.25
CA PHE A 7 26.78 10.66 25.09
C PHE A 7 26.77 10.93 26.62
N ASN A 8 26.25 12.06 27.08
CA ASN A 8 26.32 12.42 28.52
C ASN A 8 25.20 11.85 29.39
N GLU A 9 24.31 10.99 28.88
CA GLU A 9 23.09 10.60 29.62
C GLU A 9 23.05 9.16 30.17
N ALA A 10 24.06 8.30 29.93
CA ALA A 10 24.22 7.03 30.67
C ALA A 10 25.62 6.40 30.49
N THR A 11 26.24 5.92 31.57
CA THR A 11 27.50 5.14 31.53
C THR A 11 27.35 3.74 30.94
N ARG A 12 26.10 3.28 30.72
CA ARG A 12 25.76 1.99 30.10
C ARG A 12 24.48 2.16 29.28
N GLY A 13 24.55 1.83 28.00
CA GLY A 13 23.40 1.87 27.08
C GLY A 13 23.33 0.59 26.24
N LEU A 14 22.12 0.19 25.88
CA LEU A 14 21.89 -0.88 24.92
C LEU A 14 21.63 -0.25 23.55
N ARG A 15 22.49 -0.54 22.57
CA ARG A 15 22.26 -0.17 21.17
C ARG A 15 21.68 -1.38 20.45
N ILE A 16 20.44 -1.27 19.97
CA ILE A 16 19.78 -2.29 19.14
C ILE A 16 19.87 -1.82 17.69
N ASN A 17 20.55 -2.58 16.84
CA ASN A 17 20.60 -2.33 15.41
C ASN A 17 19.80 -3.44 14.71
N VAL A 18 18.84 -3.07 13.87
CA VAL A 18 18.09 -4.00 13.03
C VAL A 18 18.70 -3.94 11.63
N MET A 19 19.27 -5.05 11.18
CA MET A 19 19.87 -5.16 9.84
C MET A 19 19.04 -6.13 9.01
N LEU A 20 18.76 -5.74 7.76
CA LEU A 20 18.18 -6.60 6.75
C LEU A 20 19.27 -6.86 5.72
N ASN A 21 19.81 -8.08 5.71
CA ASN A 21 20.95 -8.45 4.85
C ASN A 21 20.61 -9.68 4.01
N ALA A 22 21.24 -9.81 2.85
CA ALA A 22 21.17 -10.98 1.97
C ALA A 22 22.59 -11.48 1.66
N GLY A 23 22.79 -12.80 1.66
CA GLY A 23 24.11 -13.41 1.44
C GLY A 23 24.28 -14.71 2.20
N THR A 24 25.42 -15.38 2.01
CA THR A 24 25.69 -16.72 2.57
C THR A 24 26.53 -16.72 3.85
N ASP A 25 27.13 -15.59 4.21
CA ASP A 25 28.14 -15.52 5.27
C ASP A 25 27.67 -14.58 6.40
N LEU A 26 26.69 -15.05 7.18
CA LEU A 26 26.07 -14.28 8.28
C LEU A 26 26.62 -14.62 9.68
N ASP A 27 27.76 -15.31 9.77
CA ASP A 27 28.36 -15.70 11.05
C ASP A 27 29.84 -15.32 11.08
N ASP A 28 30.22 -14.34 11.91
CA ASP A 28 31.62 -14.02 12.25
C ASP A 28 32.02 -14.58 13.62
N ALA A 29 31.14 -15.37 14.26
CA ALA A 29 31.38 -15.95 15.57
C ALA A 29 31.34 -17.48 15.53
N THR A 30 31.88 -18.13 16.56
CA THR A 30 31.57 -19.54 16.80
C THR A 30 30.15 -19.60 17.38
N ALA A 31 29.37 -20.64 17.08
CA ALA A 31 28.07 -20.87 17.70
C ALA A 31 28.14 -20.59 19.22
N ASP A 32 27.16 -19.85 19.73
CA ASP A 32 27.03 -19.45 21.14
C ASP A 32 28.07 -18.45 21.68
N THR A 33 28.81 -17.73 20.83
CA THR A 33 29.75 -16.68 21.26
C THR A 33 29.37 -15.28 20.76
N TRP A 34 29.48 -14.28 21.63
CA TRP A 34 29.35 -12.86 21.28
C TRP A 34 30.75 -12.29 21.04
N THR A 35 31.05 -11.81 19.84
CA THR A 35 32.33 -11.14 19.56
C THR A 35 32.23 -9.66 19.90
N GLY A 36 33.20 -9.14 20.66
CA GLY A 36 33.21 -7.76 21.17
C GLY A 36 33.63 -6.70 20.15
N SER A 37 33.81 -7.08 18.89
CA SER A 37 34.42 -6.24 17.85
C SER A 37 33.83 -6.51 16.47
N SER A 38 32.52 -6.54 16.33
CA SER A 38 31.89 -6.54 15.00
C SER A 38 31.62 -5.10 14.58
N GLU A 39 32.61 -4.54 13.89
CA GLU A 39 32.35 -3.57 12.83
C GLU A 39 31.29 -4.22 11.92
N PHE A 40 30.20 -3.51 11.63
CA PHE A 40 29.09 -4.04 10.82
C PHE A 40 29.65 -4.65 9.52
N ILE A 41 29.73 -5.98 9.51
CA ILE A 41 30.06 -6.89 8.41
C ILE A 41 30.91 -6.26 7.28
N THR A 42 32.22 -6.47 7.31
CA THR A 42 33.16 -5.97 6.27
C THR A 42 33.40 -7.04 5.20
N SER A 43 32.39 -7.36 4.40
CA SER A 43 32.53 -8.27 3.27
C SER A 43 32.40 -7.54 1.94
N GLY A 44 33.42 -7.66 1.08
CA GLY A 44 33.44 -7.07 -0.27
C GLY A 44 32.51 -7.73 -1.30
N LYS A 45 31.58 -8.58 -0.85
CA LYS A 45 30.62 -9.31 -1.69
C LYS A 45 29.19 -9.26 -1.13
N GLN A 46 28.84 -8.19 -0.42
CA GLN A 46 27.47 -7.96 0.03
C GLN A 46 26.71 -7.12 -0.97
N ASP A 47 25.61 -7.66 -1.48
CA ASP A 47 24.60 -6.88 -2.16
C ASP A 47 23.57 -6.43 -1.11
N ASN A 48 23.38 -5.13 -0.98
CA ASN A 48 22.34 -4.59 -0.11
C ASN A 48 20.98 -5.06 -0.61
N LEU A 49 20.16 -5.62 0.28
CA LEU A 49 18.81 -6.08 -0.04
C LEU A 49 17.94 -4.94 -0.64
N ILE A 50 18.25 -3.68 -0.32
CA ILE A 50 17.55 -2.50 -0.84
C ILE A 50 18.14 -2.02 -2.19
N ASP A 51 19.35 -2.46 -2.58
CA ASP A 51 19.99 -2.04 -3.84
C ASP A 51 19.42 -2.76 -5.07
N TYR A 52 18.62 -3.82 -4.88
CA TYR A 52 17.90 -4.48 -5.99
C TYR A 52 16.51 -3.84 -6.19
N ALA A 53 16.26 -3.36 -7.41
CA ALA A 53 15.05 -2.64 -7.80
C ALA A 53 13.71 -3.43 -7.72
N GLY A 54 13.73 -4.68 -7.26
CA GLY A 54 12.55 -5.54 -7.14
C GLY A 54 12.20 -5.97 -5.71
N ASN A 55 12.95 -5.53 -4.70
CA ASN A 55 12.72 -5.97 -3.33
C ASN A 55 11.75 -5.04 -2.60
N GLU A 56 10.61 -5.60 -2.21
CA GLU A 56 9.64 -4.93 -1.35
C GLU A 56 9.66 -5.58 0.04
N ILE A 57 9.80 -4.75 1.08
CA ILE A 57 9.82 -5.22 2.47
C ILE A 57 8.67 -4.57 3.21
N TYR A 58 7.79 -5.41 3.75
CA TYR A 58 6.63 -4.99 4.52
C TYR A 58 6.81 -5.40 5.98
N LEU A 59 7.23 -4.46 6.83
CA LEU A 59 7.29 -4.66 8.28
C LEU A 59 6.03 -4.09 8.92
N SER A 60 5.22 -4.94 9.56
CA SER A 60 4.02 -4.49 10.27
C SER A 60 4.32 -4.08 11.71
N GLN A 61 5.08 -4.88 12.46
CA GLN A 61 5.47 -4.61 13.85
C GLN A 61 6.78 -5.34 14.21
N PHE A 62 7.54 -4.78 15.15
CA PHE A 62 8.62 -5.47 15.87
C PHE A 62 8.47 -5.20 17.37
N SER A 63 8.93 -6.11 18.21
CA SER A 63 8.82 -5.99 19.67
C SER A 63 10.18 -6.21 20.34
N ILE A 64 10.50 -5.36 21.31
CA ILE A 64 11.66 -5.51 22.19
C ILE A 64 11.10 -5.75 23.58
N VAL A 65 11.26 -6.97 24.10
CA VAL A 65 10.75 -7.36 25.41
C VAL A 65 11.91 -7.46 26.38
N LYS A 66 11.77 -6.81 27.54
CA LYS A 66 12.70 -6.93 28.66
C LYS A 66 12.22 -8.03 29.60
N GLY A 67 12.94 -9.13 29.72
CA GLY A 67 12.59 -10.23 30.64
C GLY A 67 13.48 -11.46 30.47
N SER A 68 13.25 -12.48 31.30
CA SER A 68 13.89 -13.80 31.22
C SER A 68 13.14 -14.80 30.33
N SER A 69 11.97 -14.42 29.81
CA SER A 69 11.14 -15.23 28.93
C SER A 69 10.48 -14.34 27.89
N ALA A 70 10.39 -14.80 26.64
CA ALA A 70 9.61 -14.15 25.61
C ALA A 70 8.11 -14.30 25.92
N PRO A 71 7.26 -13.31 25.59
CA PRO A 71 5.82 -13.47 25.71
C PRO A 71 5.33 -14.56 24.75
N ASP A 72 4.38 -15.36 25.19
CA ASP A 72 3.79 -16.46 24.40
C ASP A 72 2.95 -15.96 23.21
N SER A 73 2.72 -14.65 23.15
CA SER A 73 1.97 -13.97 22.08
C SER A 73 2.47 -12.55 21.87
N PHE A 74 2.28 -12.03 20.67
CA PHE A 74 2.49 -10.61 20.39
C PHE A 74 1.48 -9.79 21.20
N LEU A 75 1.94 -8.99 22.15
CA LEU A 75 1.09 -8.15 23.01
C LEU A 75 0.62 -6.86 22.31
N GLY A 76 0.85 -6.75 20.99
CA GLY A 76 0.38 -5.63 20.18
C GLY A 76 -1.12 -5.71 19.91
N GLU A 77 -1.68 -4.60 19.42
CA GLU A 77 -3.06 -4.61 18.96
C GLU A 77 -3.27 -5.65 17.85
N PRO A 78 -4.45 -6.30 17.78
CA PRO A 78 -4.73 -7.24 16.71
C PRO A 78 -4.50 -6.62 15.33
N ILE A 79 -3.98 -7.39 14.37
CA ILE A 79 -3.69 -6.92 13.00
C ILE A 79 -4.91 -6.23 12.37
N SER A 80 -6.13 -6.68 12.68
CA SER A 80 -7.36 -6.06 12.20
C SER A 80 -7.57 -4.63 12.74
N VAL A 81 -7.15 -4.35 13.97
CA VAL A 81 -7.20 -3.01 14.58
C VAL A 81 -6.14 -2.12 13.94
N VAL A 82 -4.91 -2.62 13.80
CA VAL A 82 -3.82 -1.89 13.12
C VAL A 82 -4.20 -1.56 11.67
N LYS A 83 -4.80 -2.50 10.94
CA LYS A 83 -5.32 -2.26 9.59
C LYS A 83 -6.38 -1.16 9.56
N LYS A 84 -7.29 -1.10 10.54
CA LYS A 84 -8.28 -0.02 10.66
C LYS A 84 -7.63 1.32 10.97
N GLN A 85 -6.64 1.36 11.84
CA GLN A 85 -5.88 2.57 12.13
C GLN A 85 -5.15 3.07 10.89
N ILE A 86 -4.53 2.18 10.11
CA ILE A 86 -3.90 2.54 8.83
C ILE A 86 -4.95 3.00 7.82
N ALA A 87 -6.10 2.32 7.73
CA ALA A 87 -7.19 2.67 6.81
C ALA A 87 -7.74 4.08 7.04
N TYR A 88 -7.61 4.63 8.25
CA TYR A 88 -7.94 6.02 8.55
C TYR A 88 -7.05 7.03 7.80
N TYR A 89 -5.84 6.62 7.40
CA TYR A 89 -4.88 7.44 6.66
C TYR A 89 -4.80 7.05 5.18
N VAL A 90 -4.76 5.75 4.87
CA VAL A 90 -4.52 5.27 3.51
C VAL A 90 -5.31 3.99 3.23
N GLU A 91 -5.94 3.92 2.07
CA GLU A 91 -6.63 2.72 1.60
C GLU A 91 -6.39 2.55 0.11
N ARG A 92 -5.96 1.34 -0.28
CA ARG A 92 -5.71 0.96 -1.67
C ARG A 92 -6.57 -0.25 -2.03
N PHE A 93 -7.29 -0.13 -3.12
CA PHE A 93 -8.06 -1.20 -3.74
C PHE A 93 -7.24 -1.75 -4.88
N ASP A 94 -6.79 -2.99 -4.77
CA ASP A 94 -6.09 -3.71 -5.84
C ASP A 94 -7.06 -4.72 -6.48
N HIS A 95 -7.36 -4.51 -7.76
CA HIS A 95 -8.21 -5.37 -8.57
C HIS A 95 -7.31 -6.20 -9.49
N THR A 96 -7.22 -7.50 -9.21
CA THR A 96 -6.25 -8.40 -9.86
C THR A 96 -6.84 -9.11 -11.09
N THR A 97 -6.01 -9.83 -11.84
CA THR A 97 -6.30 -10.41 -13.16
C THR A 97 -7.35 -11.54 -13.17
N GLY A 98 -7.90 -11.92 -12.01
CA GLY A 98 -8.98 -12.90 -11.88
C GLY A 98 -10.35 -12.36 -12.27
N GLY A 99 -10.59 -12.11 -13.57
CA GLY A 99 -11.89 -11.70 -14.11
C GLY A 99 -12.20 -10.20 -14.02
N SER A 100 -13.30 -9.78 -14.64
CA SER A 100 -13.82 -8.41 -14.61
C SER A 100 -14.47 -8.11 -13.26
N GLU A 101 -13.64 -7.86 -12.25
CA GLU A 101 -14.12 -7.44 -10.93
C GLU A 101 -14.84 -6.10 -11.03
N THR A 102 -16.00 -6.01 -10.39
CA THR A 102 -16.77 -4.77 -10.33
C THR A 102 -16.15 -3.83 -9.29
N ILE A 103 -15.76 -2.63 -9.73
CA ILE A 103 -15.14 -1.59 -8.90
C ILE A 103 -16.21 -0.71 -8.25
N SER A 104 -17.30 -0.39 -8.98
CA SER A 104 -18.43 0.38 -8.44
C SER A 104 -19.76 -0.10 -9.02
N ARG A 105 -20.77 -0.30 -8.16
CA ARG A 105 -22.12 -0.75 -8.56
C ARG A 105 -23.16 0.37 -8.67
N ALA A 106 -22.82 1.59 -8.26
CA ALA A 106 -23.70 2.75 -8.29
C ALA A 106 -23.33 3.71 -9.43
N ALA A 107 -22.87 3.17 -10.56
CA ALA A 107 -22.40 3.98 -11.66
C ALA A 107 -23.56 4.33 -12.60
N GLY A 108 -23.50 5.51 -13.21
CA GLY A 108 -24.49 5.98 -14.18
C GLY A 108 -23.82 6.40 -15.48
N THR A 109 -24.42 6.04 -16.61
CA THR A 109 -24.04 6.55 -17.93
C THR A 109 -24.97 7.69 -18.33
N THR A 110 -24.41 8.71 -18.97
CA THR A 110 -25.19 9.76 -19.64
C THR A 110 -25.12 9.57 -21.15
N ALA A 111 -26.19 9.95 -21.86
CA ALA A 111 -26.23 9.91 -23.33
C ALA A 111 -25.10 10.72 -24.00
N SER A 112 -24.52 11.66 -23.26
CA SER A 112 -23.38 12.51 -23.66
C SER A 112 -22.01 11.84 -23.53
N GLY A 113 -21.93 10.50 -23.49
CA GLY A 113 -20.66 9.78 -23.53
C GLY A 113 -19.82 9.91 -22.25
N SER A 114 -20.49 9.96 -21.09
CA SER A 114 -19.80 9.98 -19.79
C SER A 114 -20.35 8.90 -18.88
N GLY A 115 -19.46 8.12 -18.26
CA GLY A 115 -19.77 7.20 -17.17
C GLY A 115 -19.33 7.82 -15.85
N ARG A 116 -20.16 7.75 -14.81
CA ARG A 116 -19.86 8.28 -13.48
C ARG A 116 -19.94 7.16 -12.48
N ALA A 117 -18.91 6.96 -11.67
CA ALA A 117 -18.86 5.93 -10.65
C ALA A 117 -18.51 6.54 -9.30
N MET A 118 -19.30 6.20 -8.29
CA MET A 118 -18.97 6.54 -6.90
C MET A 118 -18.17 5.40 -6.28
N ILE A 119 -17.02 5.73 -5.71
CA ILE A 119 -16.13 4.78 -5.05
C ILE A 119 -16.08 5.16 -3.58
N HIS A 120 -16.41 4.20 -2.72
CA HIS A 120 -16.47 4.39 -1.28
C HIS A 120 -15.24 3.77 -0.62
N TYR A 121 -14.74 4.45 0.41
CA TYR A 121 -13.66 3.98 1.26
C TYR A 121 -13.99 4.31 2.73
N GLN A 122 -13.23 3.72 3.66
CA GLN A 122 -13.35 4.09 5.07
C GLN A 122 -13.13 5.59 5.25
N PRO A 123 -13.93 6.30 6.09
CA PRO A 123 -13.71 7.71 6.38
C PRO A 123 -12.26 7.99 6.75
N LYS A 124 -11.65 8.93 6.04
CA LYS A 124 -10.26 9.35 6.20
C LYS A 124 -10.16 10.50 7.19
N ARG A 125 -8.96 10.70 7.75
CA ARG A 125 -8.68 11.81 8.68
C ARG A 125 -8.90 13.21 8.08
N ALA A 126 -8.74 13.32 6.77
CA ALA A 126 -8.89 14.53 5.98
C ALA A 126 -9.38 14.13 4.58
N ILE A 127 -9.71 15.10 3.74
CA ILE A 127 -10.06 14.82 2.33
C ILE A 127 -8.81 14.21 1.67
N PRO A 128 -8.86 12.93 1.22
CA PRO A 128 -7.69 12.27 0.67
C PRO A 128 -7.33 12.82 -0.72
N THR A 129 -6.07 12.70 -1.08
CA THR A 129 -5.65 12.71 -2.49
C THR A 129 -5.97 11.35 -3.09
N ILE A 130 -6.67 11.32 -4.21
CA ILE A 130 -7.00 10.09 -4.93
C ILE A 130 -5.99 9.91 -6.06
N THR A 131 -5.42 8.72 -6.15
CA THR A 131 -4.55 8.30 -7.25
C THR A 131 -5.05 6.97 -7.80
N THR A 132 -4.84 6.73 -9.09
CA THR A 132 -5.35 5.53 -9.77
C THR A 132 -4.29 4.96 -10.70
N SER A 133 -4.45 3.70 -11.10
CA SER A 133 -3.77 3.14 -12.26
C SER A 133 -4.10 3.91 -13.54
N ALA A 134 -3.43 3.57 -14.63
CA ALA A 134 -3.70 4.14 -15.94
C ALA A 134 -5.17 3.92 -16.33
N PHE A 135 -5.80 4.92 -16.97
CA PHE A 135 -7.22 4.85 -17.32
C PHE A 135 -7.58 3.66 -18.23
N GLY A 136 -6.62 3.18 -19.04
CA GLY A 136 -6.80 2.05 -19.94
C GLY A 136 -7.08 0.73 -19.23
N THR A 137 -6.75 0.63 -17.94
CA THR A 137 -7.01 -0.58 -17.14
C THR A 137 -8.46 -0.65 -16.63
N PHE A 138 -9.24 0.42 -16.81
CA PHE A 138 -10.64 0.47 -16.42
C PHE A 138 -11.55 0.22 -17.62
N SER A 139 -12.77 -0.21 -17.33
CA SER A 139 -13.85 -0.33 -18.31
C SER A 139 -15.19 0.04 -17.68
N PHE A 140 -16.15 0.42 -18.50
CA PHE A 140 -17.48 0.75 -18.03
C PHE A 140 -18.50 -0.23 -18.64
N LEU A 141 -19.27 -0.91 -17.81
CA LEU A 141 -20.40 -1.71 -18.25
C LEU A 141 -21.63 -0.80 -18.28
N ASP A 142 -22.23 -0.61 -19.45
CA ASP A 142 -23.47 0.15 -19.60
C ASP A 142 -24.71 -0.68 -19.22
N ASP A 143 -25.88 -0.04 -19.29
CA ASP A 143 -27.19 -0.64 -18.94
C ASP A 143 -27.61 -1.77 -19.89
N GLN A 144 -26.95 -1.87 -21.05
CA GLN A 144 -27.13 -2.93 -22.04
C GLN A 144 -26.08 -4.04 -21.89
N ASN A 145 -25.34 -4.06 -20.77
CA ASN A 145 -24.29 -5.03 -20.51
C ASN A 145 -23.16 -4.99 -21.56
N THR A 146 -22.95 -3.84 -22.21
CA THR A 146 -21.85 -3.64 -23.15
C THR A 146 -20.68 -3.00 -22.42
N THR A 147 -19.51 -3.61 -22.53
CA THR A 147 -18.25 -3.06 -22.01
C THR A 147 -17.73 -1.95 -22.93
N ARG A 148 -17.47 -0.78 -22.35
CA ARG A 148 -16.97 0.41 -23.04
C ARG A 148 -15.60 0.79 -22.46
N ALA A 149 -14.60 0.93 -23.33
CA ALA A 149 -13.29 1.42 -22.94
C ALA A 149 -13.36 2.95 -22.68
N PRO A 150 -12.88 3.44 -21.53
CA PRO A 150 -12.79 4.86 -21.24
C PRO A 150 -11.61 5.48 -22.00
N SER A 151 -11.82 6.71 -22.50
CA SER A 151 -10.77 7.54 -23.11
C SER A 151 -10.09 8.48 -22.12
N GLY A 152 -10.51 8.45 -20.86
CA GLY A 152 -9.94 9.19 -19.74
C GLY A 152 -10.70 8.95 -18.45
N ILE A 153 -10.08 9.25 -17.31
CA ILE A 153 -10.70 9.26 -15.98
C ILE A 153 -10.38 10.58 -15.30
N ILE A 154 -11.44 11.27 -14.87
CA ILE A 154 -11.41 12.50 -14.11
C ILE A 154 -11.89 12.18 -12.71
N ILE A 155 -11.10 12.55 -11.71
CA ILE A 155 -11.48 12.45 -10.30
C ILE A 155 -12.18 13.75 -9.92
N ASN A 156 -13.41 13.63 -9.44
CA ASN A 156 -14.24 14.77 -9.04
C ASN A 156 -14.89 14.50 -7.67
N HIS A 157 -15.30 15.58 -7.00
CA HIS A 157 -16.09 15.52 -5.75
C HIS A 157 -15.51 14.56 -4.69
N THR A 158 -14.22 14.69 -4.40
CA THR A 158 -13.58 13.90 -3.34
C THR A 158 -14.01 14.39 -1.97
N GLN A 159 -14.47 13.45 -1.14
CA GLN A 159 -14.83 13.66 0.25
C GLN A 159 -14.04 12.69 1.14
N ILE A 160 -14.22 12.81 2.45
CA ILE A 160 -13.53 12.00 3.44
C ILE A 160 -13.83 10.49 3.31
N ASP A 161 -14.95 10.08 2.70
CA ASP A 161 -15.42 8.69 2.65
C ASP A 161 -15.73 8.19 1.23
N ARG A 162 -15.61 9.06 0.22
CA ARG A 162 -15.96 8.72 -1.17
C ARG A 162 -15.30 9.65 -2.18
N THR A 163 -15.21 9.18 -3.42
CA THR A 163 -14.84 10.00 -4.57
C THR A 163 -15.71 9.64 -5.77
N GLN A 164 -15.86 10.60 -6.71
CA GLN A 164 -16.53 10.37 -7.98
C GLN A 164 -15.49 10.25 -9.09
N HIS A 165 -15.50 9.13 -9.79
CA HIS A 165 -14.73 8.95 -11.03
C HIS A 165 -15.65 9.20 -12.21
N ILE A 166 -15.26 10.13 -13.08
CA ILE A 166 -15.97 10.43 -14.33
C ILE A 166 -15.08 9.95 -15.46
N CYS A 167 -15.59 9.06 -16.30
CA CYS A 167 -14.90 8.56 -17.48
C CYS A 167 -15.60 9.02 -18.74
N THR A 168 -14.81 9.35 -19.77
CA THR A 168 -15.35 9.64 -21.10
C THR A 168 -15.45 8.34 -21.89
N ILE A 169 -16.66 7.94 -22.28
CA ILE A 169 -16.98 6.68 -22.95
C ILE A 169 -17.75 6.95 -24.23
N SER A 170 -17.53 6.17 -25.29
CA SER A 170 -18.22 6.35 -26.57
C SER A 170 -19.37 5.37 -26.76
N GLY A 171 -20.49 5.85 -27.32
CA GLY A 171 -21.61 5.00 -27.71
C GLY A 171 -22.44 4.42 -26.56
N ALA A 172 -22.31 4.95 -25.35
CA ALA A 172 -23.08 4.49 -24.20
C ALA A 172 -24.54 4.98 -24.27
N THR A 173 -25.47 4.08 -23.94
CA THR A 173 -26.87 4.43 -23.67
C THR A 173 -26.98 5.00 -22.26
N MET A 174 -27.92 5.91 -22.01
CA MET A 174 -28.15 6.48 -20.69
C MET A 174 -28.84 5.47 -19.78
N GLY A 175 -28.24 5.16 -18.62
CA GLY A 175 -28.79 4.19 -17.69
C GLY A 175 -27.89 3.88 -16.50
N ALA A 176 -28.23 2.81 -15.79
CA ALA A 176 -27.41 2.27 -14.70
C ALA A 176 -26.25 1.46 -15.27
N GLY A 177 -25.08 1.57 -14.67
CA GLY A 177 -23.92 0.79 -15.08
C GLY A 177 -22.96 0.53 -13.93
N CYS A 178 -21.79 0.00 -14.27
CA CYS A 178 -20.72 -0.19 -13.31
C CYS A 178 -19.35 0.17 -13.90
N LEU A 179 -18.50 0.74 -13.06
CA LEU A 179 -17.07 0.79 -13.34
C LEU A 179 -16.50 -0.58 -13.00
N ILE A 180 -15.76 -1.17 -13.94
CA ILE A 180 -15.18 -2.49 -13.86
C ILE A 180 -13.71 -2.42 -14.28
N ARG A 181 -12.98 -3.51 -14.05
CA ARG A 181 -11.67 -3.73 -14.67
C ARG A 181 -11.80 -4.08 -16.15
N ASP A 182 -10.80 -3.71 -16.96
CA ASP A 182 -10.72 -4.05 -18.39
C ASP A 182 -10.55 -5.56 -18.67
N GLY A 183 -10.02 -6.32 -17.71
CA GLY A 183 -9.79 -7.76 -17.84
C GLY A 183 -8.32 -8.13 -18.09
N SER A 184 -7.52 -7.23 -18.67
CA SER A 184 -6.11 -7.46 -19.04
C SER A 184 -5.11 -7.08 -17.97
N ASP A 185 -5.32 -5.92 -17.32
CA ASP A 185 -4.28 -5.28 -16.53
C ASP A 185 -4.66 -5.18 -15.05
N THR A 186 -3.65 -5.11 -14.17
CA THR A 186 -3.85 -4.77 -12.77
C THR A 186 -4.43 -3.37 -12.67
N THR A 187 -5.54 -3.24 -11.96
CA THR A 187 -6.20 -1.94 -11.75
C THR A 187 -6.20 -1.60 -10.27
N TRP A 188 -5.90 -0.35 -9.94
CA TRP A 188 -5.90 0.07 -8.54
C TRP A 188 -6.39 1.50 -8.36
N ILE A 189 -6.91 1.76 -7.16
CA ILE A 189 -7.33 3.07 -6.69
C ILE A 189 -6.80 3.24 -5.27
N MET A 190 -6.15 4.36 -4.99
CA MET A 190 -5.62 4.68 -3.67
C MET A 190 -6.18 6.02 -3.18
N ALA A 191 -6.75 5.99 -1.98
CA ALA A 191 -7.12 7.17 -1.21
C ALA A 191 -6.04 7.41 -0.14
N ASP A 192 -5.30 8.52 -0.25
CA ASP A 192 -4.22 8.87 0.66
C ASP A 192 -4.49 10.22 1.34
N ALA A 193 -4.70 10.18 2.66
CA ALA A 193 -4.91 11.34 3.50
C ALA A 193 -3.71 11.61 4.42
N ARG A 194 -2.51 11.06 4.19
CA ARG A 194 -1.33 11.23 5.07
C ARG A 194 -0.75 12.64 5.07
N HIS A 195 -1.11 13.47 4.10
CA HIS A 195 -0.69 14.87 3.98
C HIS A 195 -1.83 15.80 4.36
#